data_AF-A0A925EJT2-F1
#
_entry.id   AF-A0A925EJT2-F1
#
_cell.length_a   1.000
_cell.length_b   1.000
_cell.length_c   1.000
_cell.angle_alpha   90.00
_cell.angle_beta   90.00
_cell.angle_gamma   90.00
#
_symmetry.space_group_name_H-M   'P 1'
#
loop_
_entity.id
_entity.type
_entity.pdbx_description
1 polymer ?
#
loop_
_entity_poly.entity_id
_entity_poly.type
_entity_poly.pdbx_seq_one_letter_code
_entity_poly.pdbx_strand_id
1 'polypeptide(L)' 'MKKFEYELLIAKNDDSVASGVLWYLASEPQLLGANLVEILNDLGDKGWEVVGLGDLAFDERAEIILKRERV' A
#
# COMPACT_ATOMS: atom_id res chain seq x y z
N MET A 1 20.21 6.85 16.37
CA MET A 1 18.95 6.08 16.46
C MET A 1 18.32 6.09 15.08
N LYS A 2 17.99 4.92 14.52
CA LYS A 2 17.31 4.86 13.21
C LYS A 2 15.92 5.47 13.32
N LYS A 3 15.51 6.23 12.31
CA LYS A 3 14.13 6.73 12.18
C LYS A 3 13.45 5.93 11.08
N PHE A 4 12.17 5.66 11.26
CA PHE A 4 11.36 4.95 10.29
C PHE A 4 10.13 5.77 9.96
N GLU A 5 9.65 5.60 8.74
CA GLU A 5 8.32 6.03 8.32
C GLU A 5 7.50 4.81 7.91
N TYR A 6 6.18 4.97 8.04
CA TYR A 6 5.21 3.91 7.80
C TYR A 6 4.13 4.43 6.86
N GLU A 7 3.57 3.52 6.08
CA GLU A 7 2.50 3.80 5.13
C GLU A 7 1.54 2.62 5.08
N LEU A 8 0.28 2.89 4.71
CA LEU A 8 -0.70 1.86 4.39
C LEU A 8 -0.95 1.86 2.90
N LEU A 9 -0.79 0.70 2.27
CA LEU A 9 -1.26 0.46 0.91
C LEU A 9 -2.65 -0.17 1.01
N ILE A 10 -3.65 0.57 0.53
CA ILE A 10 -5.08 0.26 0.70
C ILE A 10 -5.72 -0.07 -0.65
N ALA A 11 -6.64 -1.02 -0.65
CA ALA A 11 -7.41 -1.44 -1.82
C ALA A 11 -8.83 -0.86 -1.78
N LYS A 12 -9.23 -0.12 -2.82
CA LYS A 12 -10.61 0.36 -2.98
C LYS A 12 -11.27 -0.30 -4.19
N ASN A 13 -12.55 -0.63 -4.06
CA ASN A 13 -13.33 -1.12 -5.20
C ASN A 13 -13.41 -0.04 -6.28
N ASP A 14 -13.22 -0.47 -7.53
CA ASP A 14 -13.44 0.35 -8.70
C ASP A 14 -13.86 -0.54 -9.87
N ASP A 15 -15.12 -0.41 -10.29
CA ASP A 15 -15.72 -1.21 -11.36
C ASP A 15 -15.21 -0.80 -12.76
N SER A 16 -14.45 0.30 -12.87
CA SER A 16 -13.85 0.74 -14.14
C SER A 16 -12.60 -0.06 -14.53
N VAL A 17 -12.04 -0.86 -13.62
CA VAL A 17 -10.87 -1.70 -13.87
C VAL A 17 -11.21 -3.19 -13.78
N ALA A 18 -10.58 -4.00 -14.64
CA ALA A 18 -10.86 -5.44 -14.72
C ALA A 18 -10.53 -6.21 -13.42
N SER A 19 -9.61 -5.69 -12.59
CA SER A 19 -9.30 -6.24 -11.27
C SER A 19 -10.40 -6.00 -10.23
N GLY A 20 -11.33 -5.07 -10.49
CA GLY A 20 -12.32 -4.59 -9.52
C GLY A 20 -11.73 -3.75 -8.38
N VAL A 21 -10.42 -3.49 -8.37
CA VAL A 21 -9.72 -2.83 -7.27
C VAL A 21 -8.60 -1.92 -7.80
N LEU A 22 -8.53 -0.72 -7.20
CA LEU A 22 -7.41 0.22 -7.31
C LEU A 22 -6.69 0.36 -5.96
N TRP A 23 -5.39 0.54 -6.02
CA TRP A 23 -4.52 0.66 -4.85
C TRP A 23 -4.07 2.09 -4.62
N TYR A 24 -3.99 2.48 -3.34
CA TYR A 24 -3.63 3.83 -2.91
C TYR A 24 -2.67 3.79 -1.73
N LEU A 25 -1.77 4.77 -1.64
CA LEU A 25 -1.10 5.08 -0.37
C LEU A 25 -2.05 5.90 0.51
N ALA A 26 -2.00 5.70 1.83
CA ALA A 26 -2.93 6.35 2.76
C ALA A 26 -2.47 7.75 3.18
N SER A 27 -1.16 8.01 3.30
CA SER A 27 -0.64 9.32 3.76
C SER A 27 -1.05 10.47 2.84
N GLU A 28 -1.07 10.21 1.55
CA GLU A 28 -1.68 11.02 0.50
C GLU A 28 -2.40 10.03 -0.41
N PRO A 29 -3.74 10.12 -0.63
CA PRO A 29 -4.54 9.17 -1.42
C PRO A 29 -4.15 9.10 -2.91
N GLN A 30 -2.90 8.74 -3.17
CA GLN A 30 -2.27 8.67 -4.46
C GLN A 30 -2.61 7.33 -5.08
N LEU A 31 -3.31 7.37 -6.21
CA LEU A 31 -3.60 6.21 -7.01
C LEU A 31 -2.28 5.61 -7.56
N LEU A 32 -2.02 4.35 -7.27
CA LEU A 32 -0.89 3.58 -7.81
C LEU A 32 -1.29 2.67 -8.98
N GLY A 33 -2.58 2.34 -9.09
CA GLY A 33 -3.13 1.50 -10.17
C GLY A 33 -3.70 0.18 -9.68
N ALA A 34 -3.86 -0.78 -10.60
CA ALA A 34 -4.55 -2.04 -10.34
C ALA A 34 -3.60 -3.24 -10.08
N ASN A 35 -2.37 -3.19 -10.61
CA ASN A 35 -1.44 -4.33 -10.55
C ASN A 35 -0.62 -4.29 -9.26
N LEU A 36 -1.06 -5.04 -8.25
CA LEU A 36 -0.41 -5.08 -6.94
C LEU A 36 1.07 -5.51 -7.02
N VAL A 37 1.42 -6.44 -7.90
CA VAL A 37 2.80 -6.95 -7.99
C VAL A 37 3.75 -5.86 -8.51
N GLU A 38 3.34 -5.14 -9.55
CA GLU A 38 4.12 -3.99 -10.08
C GLU A 38 4.25 -2.89 -9.03
N ILE A 39 3.17 -2.60 -8.31
CA ILE A 39 3.17 -1.60 -7.23
C ILE A 39 4.15 -1.99 -6.12
N LEU A 40 4.12 -3.23 -5.65
CA LEU A 40 5.02 -3.69 -4.58
C LEU A 40 6.48 -3.70 -5.02
N ASN A 41 6.76 -4.02 -6.30
CA ASN A 41 8.12 -3.92 -6.83
C ASN A 41 8.61 -2.46 -6.87
N ASP A 42 7.81 -1.51 -7.39
CA ASP A 42 8.18 -0.08 -7.42
C ASP A 42 8.34 0.52 -6.01
N LEU A 43 7.51 0.11 -5.05
CA LEU A 43 7.65 0.50 -3.65
C LEU A 43 8.92 -0.12 -3.02
N GLY A 44 9.23 -1.37 -3.35
CA GLY A 44 10.46 -2.06 -2.94
C GLY A 44 11.72 -1.36 -3.44
N ASP A 45 11.72 -0.91 -4.70
CA ASP A 45 12.81 -0.12 -5.29
C ASP A 45 13.00 1.23 -4.57
N LYS A 46 11.95 1.75 -3.94
CA LYS A 46 11.96 2.97 -3.09
C LYS A 46 12.31 2.68 -1.62
N GLY A 47 12.69 1.44 -1.30
CA GLY A 47 13.13 1.01 0.03
C GLY A 47 11.99 0.68 1.00
N TRP A 48 10.75 0.55 0.51
CA TRP A 48 9.64 0.09 1.34
C TRP A 48 9.65 -1.43 1.52
N GLU A 49 9.38 -1.86 2.74
CA GLU A 49 9.25 -3.26 3.13
C GLU A 49 7.83 -3.52 3.63
N VAL A 50 7.24 -4.65 3.23
CA VAL A 50 5.98 -5.14 3.82
C VAL A 50 6.28 -5.67 5.22
N VAL A 51 5.69 -5.05 6.24
CA VAL A 51 5.91 -5.41 7.65
C VAL A 51 4.67 -5.94 8.35
N GLY A 52 3.53 -5.92 7.68
CA GLY A 52 2.29 -6.45 8.23
C GLY A 52 1.14 -6.44 7.24
N LEU A 53 0.13 -7.23 7.57
CA LEU A 53 -1.16 -7.29 6.89
C LEU A 53 -2.24 -7.29 7.97
N GLY A 54 -3.34 -6.58 7.75
CA GLY A 54 -4.47 -6.61 8.68
C GLY A 54 -5.61 -5.71 8.22
N ASP A 55 -6.81 -6.00 8.71
CA ASP A 55 -7.98 -5.13 8.57
C ASP A 55 -7.92 -4.05 9.65
N LEU A 56 -7.25 -2.95 9.33
CA LEU A 56 -7.05 -1.80 10.21
C LEU A 56 -8.20 -0.80 10.10
N ALA A 57 -8.93 -0.82 8.98
CA ALA A 57 -10.07 0.04 8.71
C ALA A 57 -11.42 -0.55 9.16
N PHE A 58 -11.46 -1.83 9.53
CA PHE A 58 -12.67 -2.61 9.89
C PHE A 58 -13.69 -2.69 8.76
N ASP A 59 -13.22 -2.85 7.52
CA ASP A 59 -14.06 -2.92 6.31
C ASP A 59 -14.03 -4.29 5.61
N GLU A 60 -13.55 -5.32 6.33
CA GLU A 60 -13.35 -6.70 5.85
C GLU A 60 -12.28 -6.84 4.75
N ARG A 61 -11.42 -5.82 4.59
CA ARG A 61 -10.27 -5.85 3.68
C ARG A 61 -8.98 -5.72 4.46
N ALA A 62 -7.93 -6.40 4.00
CA ALA A 62 -6.61 -6.26 4.58
C ALA A 62 -5.86 -5.09 3.92
N GLU A 63 -5.35 -4.17 4.73
CA GLU A 63 -4.31 -3.22 4.33
C GLU A 63 -2.93 -3.88 4.39
N ILE A 64 -2.02 -3.37 3.57
CA ILE A 64 -0.60 -3.71 3.63
C ILE A 64 0.15 -2.61 4.35
N ILE A 65 0.82 -2.96 5.45
CA ILE A 65 1.64 -2.03 6.22
C ILE A 65 3.05 -2.03 5.64
N LEU A 66 3.49 -0.86 5.22
CA LEU A 66 4.81 -0.61 4.66
C LEU A 66 5.68 0.14 5.66
N LYS A 67 6.97 -0.14 5.64
CA LYS A 67 7.98 0.54 6.46
C LYS A 67 9.22 0.84 5.63
N ARG A 68 9.84 2.02 5.82
CA ARG A 68 11.19 2.29 5.32
C ARG A 68 12.02 3.08 6.32
N GLU A 69 13.35 2.94 6.24
CA GLU A 69 14.26 3.77 7.02
C GLU A 69 14.27 5.20 6.45
N ARG A 70 14.06 6.18 7.32
CA ARG A 70 14.12 7.60 6.95
C ARG A 70 15.59 8.03 6.97
N VAL A 71 16.17 8.13 5.78
CA VAL A 71 17.53 8.63 5.54
C VAL A 71 17.61 10.15 5.75
#